data_AF-A0A7K7U6I8-F1
#
_entry.id   AF-A0A7K7U6I8-F1
#
_cell.length_a   1.000
_cell.length_b   1.000
_cell.length_c   1.000
_cell.angle_alpha   90.00
_cell.angle_beta   90.00
_cell.angle_gamma   90.00
#
_symmetry.space_group_name_H-M   'P 1'
#
loop_
_entity.id
_entity.type
_entity.pdbx_description
1 polymer ?
#
loop_
_entity_poly.entity_id
_entity_poly.type
_entity_poly.pdbx_seq_one_letter_code
_entity_poly.pdbx_strand_id
1 'polypeptide(L)'
;LCPQGQLLAKSWSSLFESQAGAAPRGPIYSFNGRNVLTDPLWPLRLAWHGSTPRGGQARRRDCQGWRSSGPGEGLAAPLGEGRLLAGQRHNCSEA
;
A
#
# COMPACT_ATOMS: atom_id res chain seq x y z
N LEU A 1 -4.58 22.82 1.05
CA LEU A 1 -5.37 21.78 1.75
C LEU A 1 -4.41 20.96 2.58
N CYS A 2 -4.41 21.13 3.91
CA CYS A 2 -3.54 20.33 4.78
C CYS A 2 -4.08 18.90 4.83
N PRO A 3 -3.23 17.86 4.71
CA PRO A 3 -3.66 16.50 5.00
C PRO A 3 -4.29 16.49 6.39
N GLN A 4 -5.47 15.88 6.52
CA GLN A 4 -6.16 15.77 7.79
C GLN A 4 -5.22 15.04 8.75
N GLY A 5 -4.83 15.67 9.87
CA GLY A 5 -3.87 15.13 10.86
C GLY A 5 -4.41 13.94 11.67
N GLN A 6 -5.16 13.05 11.02
CA GLN A 6 -5.74 11.86 11.61
C GLN A 6 -4.67 10.78 11.79
N LEU A 7 -4.75 10.08 12.92
CA LEU A 7 -3.80 9.02 13.25
C LEU A 7 -4.01 7.81 12.34
N LEU A 8 -2.97 7.41 11.59
CA LEU A 8 -2.99 6.19 10.77
C LEU A 8 -2.44 4.97 11.52
N ALA A 9 -1.37 5.16 12.28
CA ALA A 9 -0.74 4.12 13.09
C ALA A 9 -0.17 4.73 14.38
N LYS A 10 -0.02 3.91 15.44
CA LYS A 10 0.53 4.37 16.73
C LYS A 10 1.99 4.80 16.63
N SER A 11 2.76 4.07 15.83
CA SER A 11 4.18 4.32 15.55
C SER A 11 4.56 3.68 14.22
N TRP A 12 5.73 4.05 13.69
CA TRP A 12 6.29 3.38 12.52
C TRP A 12 6.46 1.87 12.76
N SER A 13 7.04 1.49 13.90
CA SER A 13 7.27 0.10 14.29
C SER A 13 5.98 -0.72 14.32
N SER A 14 4.87 -0.12 14.79
CA SER A 14 3.57 -0.79 14.90
C SER A 14 3.00 -1.25 13.55
N LEU A 15 3.51 -0.71 12.43
CA LEU A 15 3.12 -1.15 11.10
C LEU A 15 3.58 -2.58 10.79
N PHE A 16 4.71 -3.00 11.37
CA PHE A 16 5.46 -4.22 10.99
C PHE A 16 5.42 -5.32 12.05
N GLU A 17 4.73 -5.10 13.18
CA GLU A 17 4.68 -6.03 14.30
C GLU A 17 3.86 -7.30 14.01
N SER A 18 2.90 -7.23 13.09
CA SER A 18 2.04 -8.36 12.73
C SER A 18 2.37 -8.93 11.34
N GLN A 19 2.20 -10.24 11.19
CA GLN A 19 2.41 -10.93 9.92
C GLN A 19 1.37 -10.55 8.85
N ALA A 20 0.22 -10.01 9.27
CA ALA A 20 -0.83 -9.50 8.39
C ALA A 20 -0.63 -8.02 8.00
N GLY A 21 0.38 -7.35 8.57
CA GLY A 21 0.56 -5.91 8.49
C GLY A 21 -0.42 -5.15 9.40
N ALA A 22 -0.13 -3.89 9.68
CA ALA A 22 -1.09 -3.03 10.37
C ALA A 22 -2.24 -2.58 9.46
N ALA A 23 -3.39 -2.34 10.09
CA ALA A 23 -4.52 -1.65 9.51
C ALA A 23 -4.43 -0.15 9.78
N PRO A 24 -4.68 0.71 8.76
CA PRO A 24 -4.78 2.13 8.99
C PRO A 24 -6.01 2.43 9.86
N ARG A 25 -5.84 3.27 10.87
CA ARG A 25 -6.93 3.66 11.81
C ARG A 25 -7.84 4.77 11.27
N GLY A 26 -7.56 5.25 10.05
CA GLY A 26 -8.28 6.35 9.43
C GLY A 26 -8.19 6.30 7.90
N PRO A 27 -8.92 7.20 7.22
CA PRO A 27 -8.92 7.33 5.78
C PRO A 27 -7.54 7.76 5.25
N ILE A 28 -7.25 7.37 4.01
CA ILE A 28 -6.04 7.75 3.29
C ILE A 28 -6.45 8.76 2.23
N TYR A 29 -5.84 9.94 2.27
CA TYR A 29 -6.12 11.02 1.33
C TYR A 29 -4.98 11.24 0.36
N SER A 30 -5.31 11.51 -0.90
CA SER A 30 -4.38 12.04 -1.90
C SER A 30 -4.01 13.51 -1.60
N PHE A 31 -2.97 14.03 -2.26
CA PHE A 31 -2.53 15.42 -2.08
C PHE A 31 -3.61 16.48 -2.40
N ASN A 32 -4.56 16.17 -3.29
CA ASN A 32 -5.70 17.04 -3.59
C ASN A 32 -6.91 16.80 -2.65
N GLY A 33 -6.75 16.02 -1.58
CA GLY A 33 -7.74 15.86 -0.52
C GLY A 33 -8.83 14.82 -0.79
N ARG A 34 -8.65 13.92 -1.76
CA ARG A 34 -9.63 12.89 -2.12
C ARG A 34 -9.35 11.62 -1.33
N ASN A 35 -10.39 10.98 -0.79
CA ASN A 35 -10.23 9.74 -0.02
C ASN A 35 -10.04 8.55 -0.97
N VAL A 36 -8.83 7.98 -0.99
CA VAL A 36 -8.42 6.89 -1.89
C VAL A 36 -9.29 5.64 -1.72
N LEU A 37 -9.88 5.41 -0.54
CA LEU A 37 -10.71 4.23 -0.27
C LEU A 37 -12.11 4.32 -0.89
N THR A 38 -12.61 5.54 -1.12
CA THR A 38 -14.00 5.78 -1.55
C THR A 38 -14.09 6.45 -2.92
N ASP A 39 -13.02 7.09 -3.37
CA ASP A 39 -13.02 7.87 -4.59
C ASP A 39 -12.94 6.97 -5.84
N PRO A 40 -13.82 7.17 -6.84
CA PRO A 40 -13.87 6.33 -8.03
C PRO A 40 -12.64 6.48 -8.95
N LEU A 41 -11.78 7.49 -8.74
CA LEU A 41 -10.51 7.60 -9.47
C LEU A 41 -9.55 6.45 -9.19
N TRP A 42 -9.73 5.71 -8.09
CA TRP A 42 -8.96 4.51 -7.76
C TRP A 42 -9.85 3.27 -7.89
N PRO A 43 -10.03 2.72 -9.11
CA PRO A 43 -10.81 1.50 -9.32
C PRO A 43 -10.15 0.30 -8.65
N LEU A 44 -8.83 0.23 -8.70
CA LEU A 44 -8.00 -0.72 -7.97
C LEU A 44 -7.42 -0.03 -6.74
N ARG A 45 -7.97 -0.35 -5.56
CA ARG A 45 -7.53 0.24 -4.28
C ARG A 45 -6.34 -0.51 -3.72
N LEU A 46 -5.25 -0.49 -4.49
CA LEU A 46 -4.00 -1.17 -4.17
C LEU A 46 -2.93 -0.15 -3.75
N ALA A 47 -2.14 -0.51 -2.73
CA ALA A 47 -0.94 0.21 -2.37
C ALA A 47 0.29 -0.65 -2.65
N TRP A 48 1.02 -0.32 -3.71
CA TRP A 48 2.30 -0.94 -4.03
C TRP A 48 3.33 -0.66 -2.91
N HIS A 49 4.00 -1.70 -2.41
CA HIS A 49 4.98 -1.56 -1.33
C HIS A 49 6.29 -2.33 -1.57
N GLY A 50 6.28 -3.45 -2.31
CA GLY A 50 7.48 -4.19 -2.68
C GLY A 50 8.33 -4.69 -1.50
N SER A 51 7.70 -4.86 -0.34
CA SER A 51 8.36 -5.20 0.93
C SER A 51 7.78 -6.48 1.54
N THR A 52 8.53 -7.13 2.44
CA THR A 52 8.02 -8.20 3.28
C THR A 52 7.09 -7.63 4.35
N PRO A 53 6.28 -8.46 5.05
CA PRO A 53 5.44 -7.97 6.14
C PRO A 53 6.20 -7.25 7.26
N ARG A 54 7.52 -7.49 7.39
CA ARG A 54 8.40 -6.83 8.35
C ARG A 54 9.11 -5.58 7.80
N GLY A 55 8.73 -5.11 6.61
CA GLY A 55 9.29 -3.90 5.98
C GLY A 55 10.65 -4.10 5.30
N GLY A 56 11.16 -5.34 5.23
CA GLY A 56 12.38 -5.64 4.46
C GLY A 56 12.12 -5.63 2.96
N GLN A 57 13.15 -5.47 2.13
CA GLN A 57 13.00 -5.54 0.67
C GLN A 57 12.53 -6.94 0.24
N ALA A 58 11.47 -7.01 -0.56
CA ALA A 58 11.05 -8.25 -1.20
C ALA A 58 11.75 -8.37 -2.57
N ARG A 59 12.82 -9.17 -2.62
CA ARG A 59 13.62 -9.36 -3.86
C ARG A 59 12.73 -9.80 -5.03
N ARG A 60 12.88 -9.14 -6.18
CA ARG A 60 12.12 -9.41 -7.42
C ARG A 60 10.59 -9.25 -7.26
N ARG A 61 10.17 -8.43 -6.30
CA ARG A 61 8.77 -8.13 -5.99
C ARG A 61 8.51 -6.63 -5.90
N ASP A 62 9.34 -5.87 -6.58
CA ASP A 62 9.35 -4.41 -6.64
C ASP A 62 9.35 -3.94 -8.11
N CYS A 63 8.80 -4.72 -9.04
CA CYS A 63 8.69 -4.34 -10.46
C CYS A 63 10.01 -3.85 -11.08
N GLN A 64 11.08 -4.63 -10.87
CA GLN A 64 12.45 -4.30 -11.28
C GLN A 64 12.95 -2.96 -10.70
N GLY A 65 12.69 -2.75 -9.40
CA GLY A 65 12.99 -1.48 -8.74
C GLY A 65 12.13 -0.32 -9.23
N TRP A 66 10.86 -0.59 -9.51
CA TRP A 66 9.84 0.36 -9.98
C TRP A 66 10.14 0.93 -11.36
N ARG A 67 10.83 0.15 -12.21
CA ARG A 67 11.27 0.56 -13.56
C ARG A 67 10.55 -0.18 -14.69
N SER A 68 9.65 -1.08 -14.36
CA SER A 68 8.91 -1.87 -15.35
C SER A 68 7.42 -1.89 -15.03
N SER A 69 6.62 -1.57 -16.04
CA SER A 69 5.17 -1.81 -16.09
C SER A 69 4.81 -3.02 -16.96
N GLY A 70 5.81 -3.86 -17.28
CA GLY A 70 5.67 -5.05 -18.13
C GLY A 70 5.31 -6.31 -17.34
N PRO A 71 5.49 -7.52 -17.94
CA PRO A 71 5.23 -8.79 -17.29
C PRO A 71 6.24 -9.02 -16.15
N GLY A 72 5.86 -8.59 -14.96
CA GLY A 72 6.62 -8.70 -13.74
C GLY A 72 5.65 -8.81 -12.58
N GLU A 73 6.15 -9.25 -11.43
CA GLU A 73 5.36 -9.31 -10.22
C GLU A 73 5.88 -8.26 -9.23
N GLY A 74 4.95 -7.55 -8.58
CA GLY A 74 5.23 -6.75 -7.41
C GLY A 74 4.35 -7.15 -6.22
N LEU A 75 4.66 -6.62 -5.03
CA LEU A 75 3.78 -6.72 -3.87
C LEU A 75 2.99 -5.43 -3.68
N ALA A 76 1.68 -5.60 -3.59
CA ALA A 76 0.75 -4.54 -3.21
C ALA A 76 -0.21 -5.03 -2.12
N ALA A 77 -0.72 -4.08 -1.35
CA ALA A 77 -1.70 -4.32 -0.32
C ALA A 77 -3.09 -3.85 -0.76
N PRO A 78 -4.14 -4.67 -0.60
CA PRO A 78 -5.51 -4.25 -0.85
C PRO A 78 -6.00 -3.33 0.27
N LEU A 79 -6.04 -2.03 -0.01
CA LEU A 79 -6.46 -1.01 0.95
C LEU A 79 -7.91 -1.19 1.40
N GLY A 80 -8.76 -1.80 0.56
CA GLY A 80 -10.15 -2.13 0.89
C GLY A 80 -10.28 -3.16 2.02
N GLU A 81 -9.28 -4.02 2.23
CA GLU A 81 -9.24 -4.95 3.37
C GLU A 81 -8.72 -4.27 4.66
N GLY A 82 -8.41 -2.97 4.58
CA GLY A 82 -7.82 -2.22 5.68
C GLY A 82 -6.43 -2.73 6.03
N ARG A 83 -5.61 -3.15 5.06
CA ARG A 83 -4.24 -3.62 5.32
C ARG A 83 -3.24 -2.81 4.50
N LEU A 84 -2.10 -2.47 5.11
CA LEU A 84 -1.03 -1.70 4.44
C LEU A 84 0.14 -2.55 3.93
N LEU A 85 0.35 -3.74 4.51
CA LEU A 85 1.50 -4.61 4.21
C LEU A 85 1.08 -6.06 3.96
N ALA A 86 -0.21 -6.31 3.75
CA ALA A 86 -0.67 -7.62 3.32
C ALA A 86 -0.18 -7.87 1.90
N GLY A 87 0.90 -8.65 1.79
CA GLY A 87 1.55 -8.88 0.50
C GLY A 87 0.73 -9.79 -0.40
N GLN A 88 -0.03 -9.20 -1.31
CA GLN A 88 -0.59 -9.90 -2.46
C GLN A 88 0.32 -9.65 -3.68
N ARG A 89 0.49 -10.67 -4.52
CA ARG A 89 1.27 -10.56 -5.75
C ARG A 89 0.36 -9.99 -6.83
N HIS A 90 0.83 -8.94 -7.48
CA HIS A 90 0.14 -8.26 -8.56
C HIS A 90 1.04 -8.15 -9.78
N ASN A 91 0.46 -8.19 -10.97
CA ASN A 91 1.22 -7.89 -12.18
C ASN A 91 1.60 -6.42 -12.19
N CYS A 92 2.85 -6.09 -12.52
CA CYS A 92 3.33 -4.71 -12.59
C CYS A 92 2.61 -3.85 -13.64
N SER A 93 1.84 -4.47 -14.54
CA SER A 93 0.93 -3.78 -15.46
C SER A 93 -0.42 -3.39 -14.85
N GLU A 94 -0.73 -3.80 -13.62
CA GLU A 94 -1.97 -3.43 -12.92
C GLU A 94 -1.83 -2.00 -12.36
N ALA A 95 -2.72 -1.10 -12.80
CA ALA A 95 -2.81 0.29 -12.37
C ALA A 95 -4.28 0.68 -12.19
#